data_AF-A0A9D6EXQ3-F1
#
_entry.id   AF-A0A9D6EXQ3-F1
#
_cell.length_a   1.000
_cell.length_b   1.000
_cell.length_c   1.000
_cell.angle_alpha   90.00
_cell.angle_beta   90.00
_cell.angle_gamma   90.00
#
_symmetry.space_group_name_H-M   'P 1'
#
loop_
_entity.id
_entity.type
_entity.pdbx_description
1 polymer ?
#
loop_
_entity_poly.entity_id
_entity_poly.type
_entity_poly.pdbx_seq_one_letter_code
_entity_poly.pdbx_strand_id
1 'polypeptide(L)'
;MRAAASTNRLEQLIGRLDAAFPTGLTGWARTLRSEAVELQAQWAVEEKVRLAETKADDLPRVRLVIEHRRFAKDAAGQQLATIESTGKEEVILELFENEAPNTVANFLDLVGRGFYDGTSFHLAIATVMAVGGDPNTKNADPADDGMGGPGHVIPAEHQAPKARRLFRGSLAMLPNGPRSAGSQFFFTLSPRRDMHGEVTVFGRVLKGQEAVDNITRGRTTRNVGVFGRIIPGDLLVSAEILRKRAHAYPVKKEKK
;
A
#
# COMPACT_ATOMS: atom_id res chain seq x y z
N MET A 1 3.54 23.55 2.94
CA MET A 1 2.47 22.62 3.34
C MET A 1 3.06 21.56 4.26
N ARG A 2 2.50 21.33 5.46
CA ARG A 2 2.85 20.14 6.25
C ARG A 2 2.33 18.93 5.47
N ALA A 3 3.23 18.13 4.89
CA ALA A 3 2.85 16.87 4.26
C ALA A 3 2.14 16.02 5.33
N ALA A 4 0.88 15.67 5.10
CA ALA A 4 0.09 14.92 6.08
C ALA A 4 0.70 13.52 6.26
N ALA A 5 1.26 13.26 7.45
CA ALA A 5 1.63 11.91 7.85
C ALA A 5 0.36 11.04 7.99
N SER A 6 0.50 9.72 7.86
CA SER A 6 -0.66 8.85 8.08
C SER A 6 -1.09 8.88 9.55
N THR A 7 -2.31 9.37 9.81
CA THR A 7 -2.92 9.39 11.14
C THR A 7 -4.11 8.44 11.17
N ASN A 8 -4.19 7.55 12.17
CA ASN A 8 -5.35 6.70 12.40
C ASN A 8 -6.28 7.45 13.38
N ARG A 9 -7.43 7.94 12.90
CA ARG A 9 -8.37 8.77 13.70
C ARG A 9 -9.23 7.94 14.68
N LEU A 10 -8.63 6.96 15.35
CA LEU A 10 -9.34 5.97 16.17
C LEU A 10 -9.93 6.58 17.45
N GLU A 11 -9.22 7.50 18.11
CA GLU A 11 -9.75 8.23 19.28
C GLU A 11 -10.97 9.07 18.93
N GLN A 12 -10.96 9.72 17.76
CA GLN A 12 -12.11 10.47 17.27
C GLN A 12 -13.30 9.56 16.98
N LEU A 13 -13.07 8.36 16.44
CA LEU A 13 -14.13 7.36 16.24
C LEU A 13 -14.72 6.91 17.59
N ILE A 14 -13.88 6.60 18.57
CA ILE A 14 -14.31 6.20 19.93
C ILE A 14 -15.15 7.32 20.55
N GLY A 15 -14.65 8.56 20.54
CA GLY A 15 -15.38 9.71 21.09
C GLY A 15 -16.71 9.98 20.39
N ARG A 16 -16.78 9.81 19.06
CA ARG A 16 -18.05 9.95 18.31
C ARG A 16 -19.05 8.86 18.67
N LEU A 17 -18.60 7.62 18.90
CA LEU A 17 -19.49 6.54 19.35
C LEU A 17 -20.00 6.80 20.77
N ASP A 18 -19.12 7.21 21.68
CA ASP A 18 -19.49 7.50 23.08
C ASP A 18 -20.49 8.67 23.15
N ALA A 19 -20.30 9.71 22.33
CA ALA A 19 -21.23 10.84 22.26
C ALA A 19 -22.58 10.47 21.60
N ALA A 20 -22.57 9.59 20.59
CA ALA A 20 -23.80 9.16 19.90
C ALA A 20 -24.65 8.19 20.74
N PHE A 21 -24.05 7.48 21.70
CA PHE A 21 -24.71 6.46 22.52
C PHE A 21 -24.48 6.68 24.03
N PRO A 22 -24.93 7.82 24.60
CA PRO A 22 -24.60 8.23 25.97
C PRO A 22 -25.21 7.33 27.05
N THR A 23 -26.28 6.60 26.75
CA THR A 23 -26.99 5.71 27.68
C THR A 23 -26.63 4.23 27.48
N GLY A 24 -25.67 3.94 26.60
CA GLY A 24 -25.20 2.58 26.32
C GLY A 24 -25.14 2.24 24.84
N LEU A 25 -24.09 1.51 24.46
CA LEU A 25 -23.83 1.09 23.09
C LEU A 25 -24.74 -0.08 22.69
N THR A 26 -25.25 -0.03 21.46
CA THR A 26 -25.84 -1.17 20.77
C THR A 26 -24.78 -2.26 20.51
N GLY A 27 -25.20 -3.49 20.18
CA GLY A 27 -24.27 -4.60 19.95
C GLY A 27 -23.19 -4.30 18.91
N TRP A 28 -23.58 -3.80 17.73
CA TRP A 28 -22.64 -3.44 16.67
C TRP A 28 -21.71 -2.28 17.07
N ALA A 29 -22.23 -1.27 17.78
CA ALA A 29 -21.45 -0.11 18.20
C ALA A 29 -20.42 -0.50 19.28
N ARG A 30 -20.78 -1.45 20.15
CA ARG A 30 -19.88 -2.03 21.16
C ARG A 30 -18.73 -2.78 20.50
N THR A 31 -19.01 -3.61 19.50
CA THR A 31 -17.98 -4.32 18.72
C THR A 31 -17.04 -3.32 18.05
N LEU A 32 -17.57 -2.37 17.28
CA LEU A 32 -16.77 -1.35 16.58
C LEU A 32 -15.90 -0.54 17.54
N ARG A 33 -16.45 -0.13 18.69
CA ARG A 33 -15.68 0.60 19.71
C ARG A 33 -14.57 -0.27 20.30
N SER A 34 -14.85 -1.53 20.63
CA SER A 34 -13.86 -2.46 21.18
C SER A 34 -12.68 -2.64 20.21
N GLU A 35 -12.98 -2.79 18.91
CA GLU A 35 -11.97 -2.89 17.87
C GLU A 35 -11.16 -1.61 17.71
N ALA A 36 -11.81 -0.45 17.78
CA ALA A 36 -11.14 0.84 17.74
C ALA A 36 -10.19 1.04 18.94
N VAL A 37 -10.59 0.61 20.14
CA VAL A 37 -9.75 0.65 21.35
C VAL A 37 -8.54 -0.26 21.21
N GLU A 38 -8.75 -1.50 20.74
CA GLU A 38 -7.65 -2.43 20.48
C GLU A 38 -6.66 -1.81 19.50
N LEU A 39 -7.13 -1.38 18.32
CA LEU A 39 -6.30 -0.74 17.30
C LEU A 39 -5.60 0.51 17.82
N GLN A 40 -6.22 1.31 18.68
CA GLN A 40 -5.59 2.50 19.26
C GLN A 40 -4.43 2.13 20.17
N ALA A 41 -4.58 1.10 21.00
CA ALA A 41 -3.48 0.60 21.84
C ALA A 41 -2.32 0.08 20.98
N GLN A 42 -2.63 -0.63 19.89
CA GLN A 42 -1.61 -1.11 18.94
C GLN A 42 -0.94 0.05 18.19
N TRP A 43 -1.69 1.07 17.82
CA TRP A 43 -1.20 2.27 17.15
C TRP A 43 -0.23 3.05 18.05
N ALA A 44 -0.56 3.21 19.34
CA ALA A 44 0.32 3.86 20.30
C ALA A 44 1.69 3.14 20.46
N VAL A 45 1.72 1.82 20.29
CA VAL A 45 2.97 1.05 20.24
C VAL A 45 3.74 1.37 18.95
N GLU A 46 3.06 1.34 17.80
CA GLU A 46 3.66 1.68 16.50
C GLU A 46 4.22 3.12 16.51
N GLU A 47 3.49 4.11 17.03
CA GLU A 47 3.93 5.50 17.12
C GLU A 47 5.24 5.67 17.90
N LYS A 48 5.41 4.94 19.01
CA LYS A 48 6.68 4.95 19.77
C LYS A 48 7.83 4.46 18.92
N VAL A 49 7.61 3.41 18.13
CA VAL A 49 8.64 2.90 17.21
C VAL A 49 8.91 3.93 16.09
N ARG A 50 7.86 4.52 15.51
CA ARG A 50 8.00 5.56 14.47
C ARG A 50 8.80 6.77 14.94
N LEU A 51 8.58 7.19 16.18
CA LEU A 51 9.32 8.29 16.80
C LEU A 51 10.81 7.95 16.95
N ALA A 52 11.13 6.73 17.39
CA ALA A 52 12.51 6.27 17.49
C ALA A 52 13.19 6.20 16.11
N GLU A 53 12.50 5.69 15.09
CA GLU A 53 13.01 5.65 13.71
C GLU A 53 13.18 7.05 13.11
N THR A 54 12.25 7.97 13.37
CA THR A 54 12.36 9.37 12.94
C THR A 54 13.57 10.04 13.58
N LYS A 55 13.87 9.72 14.84
CA LYS A 55 15.05 10.21 15.54
C LYS A 55 16.35 9.62 14.98
N ALA A 56 16.35 8.33 14.65
CA ALA A 56 17.51 7.66 14.05
C ALA A 56 17.76 8.13 12.61
N ASP A 57 16.68 8.39 11.86
CA ASP A 57 16.66 8.86 10.48
C ASP A 57 17.67 8.15 9.56
N ASP A 58 17.69 6.82 9.60
CA ASP A 58 18.67 6.03 8.87
C ASP A 58 18.07 4.90 8.03
N LEU A 59 16.76 4.65 8.14
CA LEU A 59 16.07 3.63 7.34
C LEU A 59 16.10 3.95 5.83
N PRO A 60 16.05 2.93 4.96
CA PRO A 60 15.99 3.12 3.52
C PRO A 60 14.74 3.88 3.09
N ARG A 61 14.88 4.70 2.06
CA ARG A 61 13.79 5.50 1.50
C ARG A 61 13.71 5.34 0.00
N VAL A 62 12.47 5.22 -0.49
CA VAL A 62 12.15 5.14 -1.92
C VAL A 62 11.15 6.23 -2.25
N ARG A 63 11.40 6.98 -3.31
CA ARG A 63 10.43 7.92 -3.90
C ARG A 63 9.65 7.19 -4.98
N LEU A 64 8.33 7.28 -4.92
CA LEU A 64 7.45 6.94 -6.03
C LEU A 64 6.93 8.23 -6.66
N VAL A 65 6.75 8.22 -7.97
CA VAL A 65 5.95 9.21 -8.69
C VAL A 65 4.71 8.51 -9.21
N ILE A 66 3.55 8.90 -8.71
CA ILE A 66 2.25 8.33 -9.09
C ILE A 66 1.55 9.33 -9.99
N GLU A 67 1.13 8.88 -11.17
CA GLU A 67 0.29 9.65 -12.08
C GLU A 67 -1.16 9.16 -11.93
N HIS A 68 -2.00 10.07 -11.46
CA HIS A 68 -3.43 9.83 -11.35
C HIS A 68 -4.06 9.90 -12.75
N ARG A 69 -4.88 8.91 -13.08
CA ARG A 69 -5.47 8.75 -14.40
C ARG A 69 -6.97 8.57 -14.30
N ARG A 70 -7.67 9.09 -15.29
CA ARG A 70 -9.11 8.84 -15.47
C ARG A 70 -9.43 8.72 -16.94
N PHE A 71 -10.63 8.26 -17.22
CA PHE A 71 -11.16 8.40 -18.57
C PHE A 71 -11.42 9.86 -18.89
N ALA A 72 -10.97 10.28 -20.07
CA ALA A 72 -11.24 11.61 -20.59
C ALA A 72 -12.75 11.83 -20.76
N LYS A 73 -13.15 13.10 -20.82
CA LYS A 73 -14.52 13.52 -21.10
C LYS A 73 -14.53 14.45 -22.30
N ASP A 74 -15.58 14.38 -23.11
CA ASP A 74 -15.81 15.36 -24.16
C ASP A 74 -16.35 16.69 -23.60
N ALA A 75 -16.61 17.66 -24.49
CA ALA A 75 -17.14 18.97 -24.13
C ALA A 75 -18.53 18.92 -23.46
N ALA A 76 -19.31 17.86 -23.67
CA ALA A 76 -20.60 17.64 -23.03
C ALA A 76 -20.47 16.90 -21.69
N GLY A 77 -19.25 16.53 -21.28
CA GLY A 77 -18.98 15.78 -20.05
C GLY A 77 -19.18 14.26 -20.18
N GLN A 78 -19.42 13.75 -21.40
CA GLN A 78 -19.58 12.33 -21.67
C GLN A 78 -18.21 11.65 -21.65
N GLN A 79 -18.13 10.48 -20.99
CA GLN A 79 -16.89 9.74 -20.84
C GLN A 79 -16.43 9.12 -22.17
N LEU A 80 -15.15 9.29 -22.49
CA LEU A 80 -14.45 8.74 -23.65
C LEU A 80 -13.70 7.45 -23.29
N ALA A 81 -13.28 6.69 -24.32
CA ALA A 81 -12.45 5.50 -24.17
C ALA A 81 -10.95 5.83 -23.97
N THR A 82 -10.55 7.09 -24.18
CA THR A 82 -9.18 7.56 -23.98
C THR A 82 -8.93 7.87 -22.50
N ILE A 83 -7.70 7.61 -22.05
CA ILE A 83 -7.25 7.87 -20.69
C ILE A 83 -6.49 9.20 -20.69
N GLU A 84 -6.75 10.05 -19.70
CA GLU A 84 -6.04 11.30 -19.47
C GLU A 84 -5.39 11.33 -18.08
N SER A 85 -4.29 12.10 -18.00
CA SER A 85 -3.62 12.42 -16.75
C SER A 85 -4.40 13.48 -15.97
N THR A 86 -4.55 13.30 -14.66
CA THR A 86 -5.08 14.33 -13.76
C THR A 86 -4.02 14.97 -12.88
N GLY A 87 -2.76 14.55 -13.01
CA GLY A 87 -1.65 15.08 -12.22
C GLY A 87 -0.68 14.00 -11.78
N LYS A 88 0.51 14.44 -11.37
CA LYS A 88 1.57 13.58 -10.81
C LYS A 88 1.88 14.03 -9.39
N GLU A 89 1.96 13.07 -8.49
CA GLU A 89 2.25 13.31 -7.08
C GLU A 89 3.39 12.42 -6.60
N GLU A 90 4.21 12.93 -5.69
CA GLU A 90 5.31 12.20 -5.09
C GLU A 90 4.89 11.52 -3.78
N VAL A 91 5.30 10.27 -3.62
CA VAL A 91 5.15 9.51 -2.38
C VAL A 91 6.53 9.11 -1.89
N ILE A 92 6.87 9.46 -0.65
CA ILE A 92 8.11 9.01 -0.02
C ILE A 92 7.79 7.84 0.89
N LEU A 93 8.43 6.71 0.62
CA LEU A 93 8.37 5.50 1.42
C LEU A 93 9.56 5.44 2.36
N GLU A 94 9.34 4.85 3.53
CA GLU A 94 10.39 4.42 4.46
C GLU A 94 10.25 2.92 4.70
N LEU A 95 11.35 2.18 4.57
CA LEU A 95 11.35 0.71 4.54
C LEU A 95 11.86 0.11 5.86
N PHE A 96 11.20 -0.95 6.32
CA PHE A 96 11.43 -1.60 7.62
C PHE A 96 12.45 -2.73 7.52
N GLU A 97 13.70 -2.40 7.17
CA GLU A 97 14.72 -3.41 6.90
C GLU A 97 15.13 -4.24 8.14
N ASN A 98 14.85 -3.76 9.35
CA ASN A 98 15.15 -4.52 10.57
C ASN A 98 14.07 -5.58 10.85
N GLU A 99 12.87 -5.39 10.33
CA GLU A 99 11.70 -6.24 10.54
C GLU A 99 11.42 -7.18 9.36
N ALA A 100 11.72 -6.73 8.14
CA ALA A 100 11.52 -7.48 6.90
C ALA A 100 12.74 -7.35 5.95
N PRO A 101 13.95 -7.75 6.39
CA PRO A 101 15.19 -7.52 5.64
C PRO A 101 15.17 -8.11 4.22
N ASN A 102 14.64 -9.32 4.04
CA ASN A 102 14.65 -9.97 2.73
C ASN A 102 13.64 -9.32 1.77
N THR A 103 12.47 -8.93 2.29
CA THR A 103 11.45 -8.22 1.52
C THR A 103 11.94 -6.83 1.11
N VAL A 104 12.58 -6.09 2.01
CA VAL A 104 13.20 -4.79 1.69
C VAL A 104 14.33 -4.95 0.67
N ALA A 105 15.20 -5.96 0.83
CA ALA A 105 16.27 -6.25 -0.13
C ALA A 105 15.71 -6.53 -1.53
N ASN A 106 14.67 -7.37 -1.64
CA ASN A 106 14.01 -7.67 -2.90
C ASN A 106 13.36 -6.43 -3.53
N PHE A 107 12.65 -5.62 -2.72
CA PHE A 107 12.03 -4.39 -3.21
C PHE A 107 13.08 -3.41 -3.74
N LEU A 108 14.17 -3.17 -2.98
CA LEU A 108 15.27 -2.29 -3.41
C LEU A 108 15.98 -2.82 -4.67
N ASP A 109 16.20 -4.13 -4.79
CA ASP A 109 16.77 -4.74 -6.00
C ASP A 109 15.86 -4.54 -7.23
N LEU A 110 14.55 -4.65 -7.07
CA LEU A 110 13.57 -4.40 -8.15
C LEU A 110 13.50 -2.90 -8.51
N VAL A 111 13.48 -2.01 -7.52
CA VAL A 111 13.55 -0.55 -7.74
C VAL A 111 14.84 -0.18 -8.48
N GLY A 112 16.00 -0.67 -8.04
CA GLY A 112 17.30 -0.37 -8.65
C GLY A 112 17.44 -0.84 -10.09
N ARG A 113 16.61 -1.80 -10.53
CA ARG A 113 16.54 -2.30 -11.91
C ARG A 113 15.47 -1.59 -12.77
N GLY A 114 14.77 -0.58 -12.24
CA GLY A 114 13.65 0.07 -12.93
C GLY A 114 12.45 -0.86 -13.13
N PHE A 115 12.35 -1.95 -12.34
CA PHE A 115 11.33 -2.98 -12.54
C PHE A 115 9.91 -2.43 -12.40
N TYR A 116 9.70 -1.49 -11.47
CA TYR A 116 8.40 -0.92 -11.16
C TYR A 116 7.95 0.20 -12.10
N ASP A 117 8.87 0.77 -12.87
CA ASP A 117 8.60 1.91 -13.73
C ASP A 117 7.60 1.53 -14.82
N GLY A 118 6.54 2.32 -14.93
CA GLY A 118 5.44 2.10 -15.87
C GLY A 118 4.45 1.01 -15.45
N THR A 119 4.57 0.41 -14.26
CA THR A 119 3.50 -0.48 -13.75
C THR A 119 2.29 0.33 -13.32
N SER A 120 1.10 -0.26 -13.37
CA SER A 120 -0.14 0.36 -12.92
C SER A 120 -0.62 -0.21 -11.58
N PHE A 121 -1.35 0.60 -10.83
CA PHE A 121 -2.17 0.13 -9.70
C PHE A 121 -3.41 -0.56 -10.25
N HIS A 122 -3.31 -1.88 -10.45
CA HIS A 122 -4.33 -2.67 -11.14
C HIS A 122 -5.56 -3.02 -10.29
N LEU A 123 -5.47 -2.82 -8.97
CA LEU A 123 -6.59 -3.03 -8.04
C LEU A 123 -6.55 -2.02 -6.91
N ALA A 124 -7.57 -1.18 -6.82
CA ALA A 124 -7.80 -0.30 -5.67
C ALA A 124 -9.23 -0.47 -5.15
N ILE A 125 -9.33 -0.90 -3.89
CA ILE A 125 -10.60 -1.06 -3.18
C ILE A 125 -10.69 0.11 -2.21
N ALA A 126 -11.70 0.95 -2.42
CA ALA A 126 -11.95 2.14 -1.61
C ALA A 126 -11.87 1.81 -0.12
N THR A 127 -11.13 2.63 0.63
CA THR A 127 -10.97 2.50 2.10
C THR A 127 -10.27 1.22 2.58
N VAL A 128 -9.84 0.32 1.69
CA VAL A 128 -9.21 -0.95 2.06
C VAL A 128 -7.73 -0.92 1.66
N MET A 129 -7.45 -0.97 0.36
CA MET A 129 -6.08 -1.09 -0.15
C MET A 129 -5.95 -0.67 -1.61
N ALA A 130 -4.73 -0.33 -2.02
CA ALA A 130 -4.34 -0.12 -3.40
C ALA A 130 -3.14 -1.02 -3.74
N VAL A 131 -3.26 -1.85 -4.78
CA VAL A 131 -2.33 -2.91 -5.17
C VAL A 131 -1.61 -2.51 -6.45
N GLY A 132 -0.29 -2.64 -6.47
CA GLY A 132 0.57 -2.35 -7.61
C GLY A 132 1.78 -3.29 -7.66
N GLY A 133 2.73 -3.00 -8.55
CA GLY A 133 3.97 -3.76 -8.68
C GLY A 133 3.88 -5.03 -9.53
N ASP A 134 2.83 -5.14 -10.36
CA ASP A 134 2.68 -6.19 -11.34
C ASP A 134 3.28 -5.77 -12.70
N PRO A 135 4.30 -6.48 -13.23
CA PRO A 135 4.89 -6.14 -14.53
C PRO A 135 3.96 -6.33 -15.73
N ASN A 136 2.92 -7.16 -15.63
CA ASN A 136 2.01 -7.39 -16.75
C ASN A 136 1.25 -6.10 -17.12
N THR A 137 0.95 -5.27 -16.13
CA THR A 137 0.28 -3.96 -16.30
C THR A 137 1.03 -2.92 -17.14
N LYS A 138 2.26 -3.22 -17.59
CA LYS A 138 3.02 -2.36 -18.50
C LYS A 138 2.54 -2.45 -19.95
N ASN A 139 1.80 -3.50 -20.29
CA ASN A 139 1.28 -3.72 -21.62
C ASN A 139 -0.15 -3.13 -21.77
N ALA A 140 -0.68 -3.08 -23.00
CA ALA A 140 -1.99 -2.48 -23.27
C ALA A 140 -3.17 -3.45 -23.04
N ASP A 141 -2.92 -4.74 -22.88
CA ASP A 141 -3.92 -5.76 -22.62
C ASP A 141 -4.02 -6.08 -21.11
N PRO A 142 -5.11 -5.66 -20.44
CA PRO A 142 -5.27 -5.91 -19.01
C PRO A 142 -5.77 -7.32 -18.69
N ALA A 143 -5.75 -8.25 -19.64
CA ALA A 143 -6.26 -9.61 -19.45
C ALA A 143 -5.53 -10.39 -18.35
N ASP A 144 -4.22 -10.15 -18.20
CA ASP A 144 -3.34 -10.85 -17.26
C ASP A 144 -2.80 -9.95 -16.13
N ASP A 145 -3.39 -8.76 -15.96
CA ASP A 145 -3.15 -7.89 -14.82
C ASP A 145 -3.44 -8.63 -13.48
N GLY A 146 -2.57 -8.45 -12.51
CA GLY A 146 -2.52 -9.16 -11.23
C GLY A 146 -1.82 -10.51 -11.26
N MET A 147 -1.39 -11.04 -12.42
CA MET A 147 -0.81 -12.39 -12.54
C MET A 147 0.72 -12.40 -12.68
N GLY A 148 1.35 -11.25 -12.91
CA GLY A 148 2.78 -11.15 -13.14
C GLY A 148 3.63 -11.16 -11.86
N GLY A 149 4.94 -11.21 -12.06
CA GLY A 149 5.92 -11.22 -10.97
C GLY A 149 7.36 -11.15 -11.49
N PRO A 150 8.35 -11.14 -10.59
CA PRO A 150 9.74 -10.86 -10.95
C PRO A 150 10.51 -12.09 -11.46
N GLY A 151 9.83 -13.20 -11.72
CA GLY A 151 10.44 -14.49 -12.12
C GLY A 151 10.92 -15.37 -10.94
N HIS A 152 10.80 -14.89 -9.70
CA HIS A 152 11.10 -15.63 -8.48
C HIS A 152 10.09 -15.29 -7.38
N VAL A 153 10.15 -16.04 -6.27
CA VAL A 153 9.44 -15.70 -5.04
C VAL A 153 10.41 -15.52 -3.87
N ILE A 154 9.95 -14.89 -2.80
CA ILE A 154 10.67 -14.69 -1.54
C ILE A 154 9.85 -15.24 -0.38
N PRO A 155 10.50 -15.81 0.66
CA PRO A 155 9.80 -16.27 1.86
C PRO A 155 9.19 -15.10 2.63
N ALA A 156 8.03 -15.34 3.26
CA ALA A 156 7.37 -14.35 4.07
C ALA A 156 8.05 -14.11 5.43
N GLU A 157 7.95 -12.89 5.96
CA GLU A 157 8.59 -12.45 7.21
C GLU A 157 7.55 -11.98 8.25
N HIS A 158 6.26 -12.24 8.01
CA HIS A 158 5.14 -11.73 8.82
C HIS A 158 4.95 -12.37 10.19
N GLN A 159 5.59 -13.52 10.45
CA GLN A 159 5.58 -14.19 11.76
C GLN A 159 6.84 -13.91 12.60
N ALA A 160 7.77 -13.09 12.11
CA ALA A 160 8.95 -12.73 12.86
C ALA A 160 8.58 -11.97 14.15
N PRO A 161 9.33 -12.11 15.26
CA PRO A 161 9.00 -11.45 16.53
C PRO A 161 8.84 -9.92 16.45
N LYS A 162 9.47 -9.27 15.46
CA LYS A 162 9.42 -7.83 15.21
C LYS A 162 8.51 -7.44 14.04
N ALA A 163 7.74 -8.37 13.48
CA ALA A 163 6.89 -8.09 12.33
C ALA A 163 5.91 -6.94 12.62
N ARG A 164 5.75 -6.05 11.63
CA ARG A 164 4.90 -4.86 11.75
C ARG A 164 3.45 -5.19 11.46
N ARG A 165 2.57 -4.35 12.02
CA ARG A 165 1.11 -4.42 11.83
C ARG A 165 0.65 -3.48 10.72
N LEU A 166 -0.56 -3.73 10.21
CA LEU A 166 -1.17 -2.94 9.14
C LEU A 166 -1.99 -1.77 9.71
N PHE A 167 -1.53 -0.56 9.43
CA PHE A 167 -2.22 0.70 9.68
C PHE A 167 -2.40 1.46 8.37
N ARG A 168 -3.15 2.57 8.37
CA ARG A 168 -3.20 3.45 7.20
C ARG A 168 -1.79 3.88 6.80
N GLY A 169 -1.47 3.75 5.52
CA GLY A 169 -0.15 4.05 4.96
C GLY A 169 0.89 2.95 5.11
N SER A 170 0.56 1.79 5.69
CA SER A 170 1.46 0.63 5.67
C SER A 170 1.63 0.12 4.23
N LEU A 171 2.87 -0.22 3.89
CA LEU A 171 3.27 -0.91 2.67
C LEU A 171 3.53 -2.38 3.00
N ALA A 172 2.82 -3.27 2.32
CA ALA A 172 2.90 -4.71 2.57
C ALA A 172 2.96 -5.49 1.25
N MET A 173 3.59 -6.65 1.30
CA MET A 173 3.73 -7.48 0.11
C MET A 173 2.42 -8.25 -0.14
N LEU A 174 1.98 -8.29 -1.40
CA LEU A 174 0.85 -9.13 -1.80
C LEU A 174 1.34 -10.59 -1.91
N PRO A 175 0.77 -11.54 -1.15
CA PRO A 175 1.16 -12.94 -1.24
C PRO A 175 0.77 -13.55 -2.59
N ASN A 176 1.65 -14.37 -3.15
CA ASN A 176 1.42 -15.14 -4.40
C ASN A 176 1.18 -16.64 -4.13
N GLY A 177 0.89 -17.00 -2.87
CA GLY A 177 0.68 -18.37 -2.42
C GLY A 177 1.00 -18.51 -0.93
N PRO A 178 0.89 -19.72 -0.36
CA PRO A 178 1.26 -19.97 1.03
C PRO A 178 2.73 -19.63 1.26
N ARG A 179 2.98 -18.59 2.06
CA ARG A 179 4.32 -18.17 2.54
C ARG A 179 5.27 -17.61 1.47
N SER A 180 4.78 -17.22 0.29
CA SER A 180 5.64 -16.65 -0.75
C SER A 180 5.06 -15.38 -1.38
N ALA A 181 5.95 -14.47 -1.75
CA ALA A 181 5.60 -13.23 -2.44
C ALA A 181 6.64 -12.88 -3.50
N GLY A 182 6.34 -11.94 -4.41
CA GLY A 182 7.19 -11.60 -5.55
C GLY A 182 7.49 -10.11 -5.61
N SER A 183 6.84 -9.43 -6.54
CA SER A 183 7.00 -7.98 -6.78
C SER A 183 5.78 -7.17 -6.41
N GLN A 184 4.60 -7.80 -6.37
CA GLN A 184 3.33 -7.12 -6.14
C GLN A 184 3.19 -6.73 -4.67
N PHE A 185 2.82 -5.48 -4.43
CA PHE A 185 2.65 -4.92 -3.09
C PHE A 185 1.32 -4.17 -3.01
N PHE A 186 0.93 -3.81 -1.79
CA PHE A 186 -0.21 -2.93 -1.59
C PHE A 186 0.04 -1.89 -0.50
N PHE A 187 -0.60 -0.74 -0.69
CA PHE A 187 -0.80 0.25 0.36
C PHE A 187 -2.10 -0.02 1.08
N THR A 188 -2.07 0.12 2.39
CA THR A 188 -3.25 0.01 3.24
C THR A 188 -3.89 1.39 3.40
N LEU A 189 -5.17 1.53 3.06
CA LEU A 189 -5.88 2.82 3.12
C LEU A 189 -6.61 3.07 4.46
N SER A 190 -6.82 2.01 5.24
CA SER A 190 -7.32 2.02 6.62
C SER A 190 -6.75 0.83 7.38
N PRO A 191 -6.65 0.82 8.72
CA PRO A 191 -6.13 -0.32 9.47
C PRO A 191 -6.78 -1.66 9.06
N ARG A 192 -5.96 -2.70 8.86
CA ARG A 192 -6.39 -4.05 8.43
C ARG A 192 -6.06 -5.09 9.47
N ARG A 193 -6.77 -5.04 10.60
CA ARG A 193 -6.61 -5.98 11.73
C ARG A 193 -6.80 -7.42 11.30
N ASP A 194 -7.72 -7.67 10.38
CA ASP A 194 -8.02 -8.98 9.80
C ASP A 194 -6.85 -9.61 9.04
N MET A 195 -5.83 -8.83 8.68
CA MET A 195 -4.61 -9.29 7.99
C MET A 195 -3.34 -9.13 8.84
N HIS A 196 -3.45 -8.77 10.11
CA HIS A 196 -2.29 -8.69 11.00
C HIS A 196 -1.67 -10.08 11.17
N GLY A 197 -0.37 -10.19 10.90
CA GLY A 197 0.35 -11.47 10.99
C GLY A 197 0.13 -12.41 9.80
N GLU A 198 -0.56 -11.98 8.74
CA GLU A 198 -0.80 -12.79 7.54
C GLU A 198 0.07 -12.35 6.34
N VAL A 199 0.57 -11.10 6.36
CA VAL A 199 1.32 -10.49 5.26
C VAL A 199 2.54 -9.74 5.75
N THR A 200 3.60 -9.74 4.96
CA THR A 200 4.84 -9.05 5.33
C THR A 200 4.66 -7.54 5.14
N VAL A 201 4.56 -6.81 6.25
CA VAL A 201 4.64 -5.35 6.26
C VAL A 201 6.11 -4.95 6.23
N PHE A 202 6.54 -4.28 5.17
CA PHE A 202 7.94 -3.97 4.92
C PHE A 202 8.24 -2.48 4.76
N GLY A 203 7.25 -1.62 4.91
CA GLY A 203 7.46 -0.18 4.94
C GLY A 203 6.21 0.61 5.29
N ARG A 204 6.34 1.94 5.18
CA ARG A 204 5.24 2.90 5.31
C ARG A 204 5.39 4.06 4.35
N VAL A 205 4.29 4.74 4.10
CA VAL A 205 4.28 6.09 3.55
C VAL A 205 4.77 7.08 4.62
N LEU A 206 5.86 7.77 4.32
CA LEU A 206 6.43 8.84 5.12
C LEU A 206 5.88 10.21 4.70
N LYS A 207 5.68 10.43 3.40
CA LYS A 207 5.07 11.64 2.81
C LYS A 207 4.24 11.27 1.58
N GLY A 208 3.22 12.06 1.26
CA GLY A 208 2.37 11.82 0.08
C GLY A 208 1.25 10.82 0.31
N GLN A 209 0.72 10.72 1.53
CA GLN A 209 -0.39 9.79 1.83
C GLN A 209 -1.66 10.13 1.03
N GLU A 210 -1.89 11.40 0.71
CA GLU A 210 -3.04 11.83 -0.10
C GLU A 210 -2.99 11.25 -1.51
N ALA A 211 -1.82 11.23 -2.15
CA ALA A 211 -1.65 10.57 -3.44
C ALA A 211 -2.03 9.08 -3.37
N VAL A 212 -1.61 8.37 -2.32
CA VAL A 212 -1.98 6.96 -2.13
C VAL A 212 -3.49 6.79 -1.87
N ASP A 213 -4.09 7.67 -1.08
CA ASP A 213 -5.53 7.65 -0.79
C ASP A 213 -6.40 7.97 -2.01
N ASN A 214 -5.86 8.76 -2.93
CA ASN A 214 -6.52 9.20 -4.15
C ASN A 214 -6.36 8.21 -5.31
N ILE A 215 -5.67 7.08 -5.11
CA ILE A 215 -5.52 6.08 -6.16
C ILE A 215 -6.89 5.68 -6.73
N THR A 216 -7.00 5.74 -8.06
CA THR A 216 -8.26 5.52 -8.77
C THR A 216 -8.83 4.14 -8.45
N ARG A 217 -10.03 4.13 -7.86
CA ARG A 217 -10.73 2.92 -7.41
C ARG A 217 -11.11 2.07 -8.60
N GLY A 218 -10.92 0.76 -8.51
CA GLY A 218 -11.31 -0.16 -9.57
C GLY A 218 -10.41 -1.37 -9.67
N ARG A 219 -10.66 -2.17 -10.70
CA ARG A 219 -9.79 -3.24 -11.16
C ARG A 219 -9.60 -3.07 -12.66
N THR A 220 -8.37 -3.24 -13.15
CA THR A 220 -8.08 -3.14 -14.59
C THR A 220 -8.47 -4.39 -15.37
N THR A 221 -8.52 -5.57 -14.72
CA THR A 221 -8.84 -6.84 -15.38
C THR A 221 -10.28 -6.95 -15.90
N ARG A 222 -10.47 -7.83 -16.89
CA ARG A 222 -11.75 -8.06 -17.59
C ARG A 222 -12.83 -8.78 -16.74
N ASN A 223 -12.48 -9.40 -15.61
CA ASN A 223 -13.36 -10.29 -14.83
C ASN A 223 -14.01 -9.63 -13.60
N VAL A 224 -14.52 -8.40 -13.75
CA VAL A 224 -15.52 -7.86 -12.82
C VAL A 224 -16.88 -8.00 -13.49
N GLY A 225 -17.80 -8.72 -12.83
CA GLY A 225 -19.18 -9.01 -13.29
C GLY A 225 -20.10 -7.79 -13.44
N VAL A 226 -19.53 -6.61 -13.71
CA VAL A 226 -20.20 -5.44 -14.27
C VAL A 226 -19.49 -5.15 -15.59
N PHE A 227 -20.13 -5.56 -16.69
CA PHE A 227 -19.71 -5.22 -18.05
C PHE A 227 -19.57 -3.69 -18.20
N GLY A 228 -18.37 -3.21 -18.53
CA GLY A 228 -18.05 -1.80 -18.81
C GLY A 228 -17.82 -0.97 -17.54
N ARG A 229 -16.60 -0.57 -17.17
CA ARG A 229 -15.48 -0.02 -17.95
C ARG A 229 -14.19 -0.39 -17.21
N ILE A 230 -13.14 -0.80 -17.92
CA ILE A 230 -11.77 -0.93 -17.37
C ILE A 230 -11.41 0.41 -16.76
N ILE A 231 -11.35 0.56 -15.45
CA ILE A 231 -10.93 1.85 -14.89
C ILE A 231 -9.44 1.98 -15.17
N PRO A 232 -8.96 3.12 -15.70
CA PRO A 232 -7.53 3.31 -15.79
C PRO A 232 -6.96 3.20 -14.38
N GLY A 233 -6.15 2.17 -14.14
CA GLY A 233 -5.35 2.14 -12.93
C GLY A 233 -4.46 3.38 -12.92
N ASP A 234 -4.05 3.89 -11.77
CA ASP A 234 -3.04 4.95 -11.75
C ASP A 234 -1.68 4.38 -12.13
N LEU A 235 -0.82 5.20 -12.73
CA LEU A 235 0.49 4.76 -13.22
C LEU A 235 1.56 5.04 -12.16
N LEU A 236 2.32 4.02 -11.79
CA LEU A 236 3.61 4.20 -11.11
C LEU A 236 4.63 4.61 -12.17
N VAL A 237 4.81 5.92 -12.34
CA VAL A 237 5.70 6.50 -13.36
C VAL A 237 7.13 6.05 -13.12
N SER A 238 7.59 6.14 -11.88
CA SER A 238 8.93 5.72 -11.49
C SER A 238 9.02 5.37 -10.01
N ALA A 239 9.94 4.48 -9.66
CA ALA A 239 10.40 4.25 -8.30
C ALA A 239 11.91 4.48 -8.20
N GLU A 240 12.37 5.26 -7.22
CA GLU A 240 13.78 5.63 -7.07
C GLU A 240 14.25 5.49 -5.63
N ILE A 241 15.41 4.86 -5.44
CA ILE A 241 16.05 4.77 -4.11
C ILE A 241 16.64 6.13 -3.76
N LEU A 242 16.08 6.79 -2.75
CA LEU A 242 16.63 8.04 -2.23
C LEU A 242 17.77 7.80 -1.25
N ARG A 243 17.68 6.72 -0.45
CA ARG A 243 18.68 6.34 0.55
C ARG A 243 18.58 4.86 0.87
N LYS A 244 19.72 4.26 1.21
CA LYS A 244 19.86 2.94 1.84
C LYS A 244 21.01 2.99 2.85
N ARG A 245 21.02 2.10 3.84
CA ARG A 245 22.16 1.97 4.76
C ARG A 245 23.37 1.37 4.03
N ALA A 246 24.56 1.58 4.58
CA ALA A 246 25.82 1.10 4.02
C ALA A 246 26.08 -0.38 4.38
N HIS A 247 25.20 -1.28 3.91
CA HIS A 247 25.41 -2.72 3.97
C HIS A 247 24.85 -3.40 2.72
N ALA A 248 25.21 -4.68 2.54
CA ALA A 248 24.66 -5.49 1.46
C ALA A 248 23.18 -5.82 1.71
N TYR A 249 22.42 -5.94 0.61
CA TYR A 249 21.02 -6.33 0.62
C TYR A 249 20.85 -7.66 -0.14
N PRO A 250 21.34 -8.79 0.40
CA PRO A 250 21.22 -10.08 -0.28
C PRO A 250 19.75 -10.51 -0.33
N VAL A 251 19.29 -10.92 -1.51
CA VAL A 251 17.91 -11.42 -1.69
C VAL A 251 17.92 -12.94 -1.67
N LYS A 252 17.27 -13.54 -0.67
CA LYS A 252 16.94 -14.96 -0.65
C LYS A 252 15.74 -15.21 -1.56
N LYS A 253 16.01 -15.77 -2.73
CA LYS A 253 15.02 -16.13 -3.76
C LYS A 253 14.72 -17.63 -3.70
N GLU A 254 13.47 -17.98 -3.98
CA GLU A 254 13.00 -19.34 -4.17
C GLU A 254 12.44 -19.47 -5.60
N LYS A 255 12.47 -20.68 -6.17
CA LYS A 255 11.88 -20.94 -7.49
C LYS A 255 10.36 -20.82 -7.39
N LYS A 256 9.76 -20.17 -8.39
CA LYS A 256 8.31 -20.06 -8.54
C LYS A 256 7.71 -21.42 -8.88
#